data_AF-A0A537WLN9-F1
#
_entry.id   AF-A0A537WLN9-F1
#
_cell.length_a   1.000
_cell.length_b   1.000
_cell.length_c   1.000
_cell.angle_alpha   90.00
_cell.angle_beta   90.00
_cell.angle_gamma   90.00
#
_symmetry.space_group_name_H-M   'P 1'
#
loop_
_entity.id
_entity.type
_entity.pdbx_description
1 polymer ?
#
loop_
_entity_poly.entity_id
_entity_poly.type
_entity_poly.pdbx_seq_one_letter_code
_entity_poly.pdbx_strand_id
1 'polypeptide(L)'
;MLVRILVEPGGSVQGEASVPGDKSIAHRWLILSATARGTSRLVGLPEALDVRSSARCLAAVVGAGARPRLEAWGSTPEDPDARARLTVDGRVGPGQEKGELVIEGEGRDQLHEPRGPLDCGNSGTTMRLLMGVLAASPFPCRLIGDESLGGRPMERVAVPLRAMGASVHTDHGHPPVEVHGGPLRGAHHELAEPTAQVKGAILLAGIAADGQTTVVEPARTRDHTERALRRLGAPVGQGDGSVSVSRFQHESFEAEVPGDVSSAAFLVAAAALTGGELTIRRVGLNPTRTHFLAVLDRMGVGTEQVV
;
A
#
# COMPACT_ATOMS: atom_id res chain seq x y z
N MET A 1 -4.54 12.37 26.13
CA MET A 1 -5.84 11.93 26.70
C MET A 1 -5.82 10.41 26.72
N LEU A 2 -5.83 9.77 27.89
CA LEU A 2 -5.90 8.31 28.00
C LEU A 2 -7.37 7.90 27.79
N VAL A 3 -7.68 7.31 26.64
CA VAL A 3 -9.00 6.74 26.36
C VAL A 3 -9.03 5.34 26.96
N ARG A 4 -9.96 5.08 27.88
CA ARG A 4 -10.23 3.74 28.41
C ARG A 4 -11.43 3.16 27.67
N ILE A 5 -11.24 1.99 27.04
CA ILE A 5 -12.33 1.21 26.47
C ILE A 5 -12.66 0.09 27.47
N LEU A 6 -13.89 0.05 27.97
CA LEU A 6 -14.42 -1.07 28.75
C LEU A 6 -15.15 -2.01 27.79
N VAL A 7 -14.78 -3.30 27.80
CA VAL A 7 -15.43 -4.35 27.01
C VAL A 7 -15.99 -5.37 27.97
N GLU A 8 -17.29 -5.60 27.91
CA GLU A 8 -18.00 -6.59 28.75
C GLU A 8 -18.46 -7.76 27.87
N PRO A 9 -18.45 -9.01 28.37
CA PRO A 9 -18.99 -10.16 27.65
C PRO A 9 -20.49 -9.97 27.39
N GLY A 10 -20.92 -10.03 26.13
CA GLY A 10 -22.31 -9.72 25.74
C GLY A 10 -23.05 -10.81 24.97
N GLY A 11 -22.39 -11.91 24.57
CA GLY A 11 -23.02 -12.98 23.77
C GLY A 11 -22.08 -13.58 22.72
N SER A 12 -22.67 -14.17 21.68
CA SER A 12 -21.94 -14.72 20.52
C SER A 12 -21.96 -13.77 19.32
N VAL A 13 -20.86 -13.74 18.57
CA VAL A 13 -20.73 -12.94 17.35
C VAL A 13 -21.27 -13.74 16.17
N GLN A 14 -22.43 -13.33 15.66
CA GLN A 14 -23.11 -14.01 14.55
C GLN A 14 -23.62 -13.02 13.49
N GLY A 15 -23.80 -13.48 12.25
CA GLY A 15 -24.46 -12.73 11.17
C GLY A 15 -23.54 -12.39 10.01
N GLU A 16 -23.69 -11.19 9.46
CA GLU A 16 -22.90 -10.72 8.31
C GLU A 16 -22.14 -9.43 8.62
N ALA A 17 -20.93 -9.31 8.07
CA ALA A 17 -20.09 -8.13 8.22
C ALA A 17 -19.39 -7.75 6.91
N SER A 18 -18.91 -6.51 6.86
CA SER A 18 -17.91 -6.06 5.90
C SER A 18 -16.77 -5.38 6.65
N VAL A 19 -15.58 -5.38 6.05
CA VAL A 19 -14.38 -4.76 6.63
C VAL A 19 -13.84 -3.67 5.70
N PRO A 20 -13.11 -2.67 6.25
CA PRO A 20 -12.46 -1.66 5.41
C PRO A 20 -11.51 -2.28 4.39
N GLY A 21 -11.26 -1.58 3.29
CA GLY A 21 -10.36 -2.04 2.23
C GLY A 21 -8.93 -2.32 2.70
N ASP A 22 -8.24 -3.23 2.02
CA ASP A 22 -6.86 -3.63 2.30
C ASP A 22 -5.88 -2.46 2.13
N LYS A 23 -5.27 -2.01 3.23
CA LYS A 23 -4.33 -0.89 3.23
C LYS A 23 -3.14 -1.14 2.30
N SER A 24 -2.63 -2.37 2.25
CA SER A 24 -1.44 -2.70 1.45
C SER A 24 -1.73 -2.63 -0.05
N ILE A 25 -2.93 -3.02 -0.46
CA ILE A 25 -3.41 -2.91 -1.84
C ILE A 25 -3.68 -1.43 -2.18
N ALA A 26 -4.35 -0.71 -1.29
CA ALA A 26 -4.67 0.71 -1.48
C ALA A 26 -3.44 1.59 -1.74
N HIS A 27 -2.36 1.42 -0.97
CA HIS A 27 -1.09 2.13 -1.21
C HIS A 27 -0.57 1.93 -2.64
N ARG A 28 -0.62 0.69 -3.13
CA ARG A 28 -0.11 0.34 -4.47
C ARG A 28 -0.99 0.89 -5.56
N TRP A 29 -2.31 0.79 -5.42
CA TRP A 29 -3.23 1.36 -6.39
C TRP A 29 -3.14 2.88 -6.47
N LEU A 30 -2.97 3.57 -5.34
CA LEU A 30 -2.70 5.02 -5.36
C LEU A 30 -1.42 5.35 -6.13
N ILE A 31 -0.30 4.68 -5.81
CA ILE A 31 0.98 4.90 -6.51
C ILE A 31 0.86 4.63 -8.01
N LEU A 32 0.25 3.49 -8.38
CA LEU A 32 0.10 3.11 -9.78
C LEU A 32 -0.82 4.08 -10.50
N SER A 33 -2.01 4.38 -9.98
CA SER A 33 -2.92 5.36 -10.59
C SER A 33 -2.30 6.75 -10.78
N ALA A 34 -1.51 7.23 -9.82
CA ALA A 34 -0.79 8.51 -9.91
C ALA A 34 0.34 8.51 -10.96
N THR A 35 0.89 7.34 -11.30
CA THR A 35 1.98 7.16 -12.27
C THR A 35 1.53 6.52 -13.59
N ALA A 36 0.23 6.29 -13.75
CA ALA A 36 -0.39 5.80 -14.98
C ALA A 36 -0.43 6.90 -16.04
N ARG A 37 -0.68 6.53 -17.30
CA ARG A 37 -1.10 7.47 -18.35
C ARG A 37 -2.61 7.45 -18.49
N GLY A 38 -3.27 8.58 -18.29
CA GLY A 38 -4.72 8.74 -18.39
C GLY A 38 -5.47 8.58 -17.06
N THR A 39 -6.79 8.50 -17.14
CA THR A 39 -7.69 8.55 -15.99
C THR A 39 -7.97 7.17 -15.40
N SER A 40 -7.52 6.95 -14.17
CA SER A 40 -7.76 5.71 -13.41
C SER A 40 -8.85 5.90 -12.37
N ARG A 41 -9.65 4.86 -12.11
CA ARG A 41 -10.72 4.85 -11.10
C ARG A 41 -10.45 3.79 -10.04
N LEU A 42 -10.38 4.22 -8.79
CA LEU A 42 -10.21 3.35 -7.63
C LEU A 42 -11.50 3.35 -6.80
N VAL A 43 -11.89 2.19 -6.28
CA VAL A 43 -13.04 2.04 -5.37
C VAL A 43 -12.67 1.19 -4.17
N GLY A 44 -13.37 1.40 -3.05
CA GLY A 44 -13.11 0.67 -1.80
C GLY A 44 -11.86 1.11 -1.04
N LEU A 45 -11.27 2.28 -1.35
CA LEU A 45 -10.12 2.79 -0.60
C LEU A 45 -10.48 2.95 0.88
N PRO A 46 -9.65 2.45 1.82
CA PRO A 46 -9.90 2.62 3.24
C PRO A 46 -9.59 4.04 3.69
N GLU A 47 -10.34 4.54 4.67
CA GLU A 47 -10.11 5.86 5.28
C GLU A 47 -8.90 5.90 6.24
N ALA A 48 -7.99 4.94 6.11
CA ALA A 48 -6.82 4.81 6.96
C ALA A 48 -5.86 5.99 6.78
N LEU A 49 -5.40 6.56 7.90
CA LEU A 49 -4.48 7.70 7.90
C LEU A 49 -3.20 7.41 7.10
N ASP A 50 -2.70 6.18 7.15
CA ASP A 50 -1.52 5.75 6.38
C ASP A 50 -1.71 5.95 4.87
N VAL A 51 -2.88 5.53 4.37
CA VAL A 51 -3.24 5.59 2.95
C VAL A 51 -3.48 7.06 2.55
N ARG A 52 -4.10 7.85 3.42
CA ARG A 52 -4.22 9.31 3.25
C ARG A 52 -2.85 9.99 3.17
N SER A 53 -1.86 9.57 3.97
CA SER A 53 -0.48 10.07 3.84
C SER A 53 0.12 9.74 2.47
N SER A 54 -0.16 8.55 1.90
CA SER A 54 0.26 8.25 0.52
C SER A 54 -0.37 9.20 -0.49
N ALA A 55 -1.68 9.46 -0.41
CA ALA A 55 -2.35 10.38 -1.31
C ALA A 55 -1.78 11.81 -1.20
N ARG A 56 -1.53 12.32 0.02
CA ARG A 56 -0.91 13.64 0.21
C ARG A 56 0.51 13.72 -0.36
N CYS A 57 1.33 12.71 -0.12
CA CYS A 57 2.69 12.67 -0.69
C CYS A 57 2.67 12.60 -2.22
N LEU A 58 1.76 11.80 -2.80
CA LEU A 58 1.60 11.72 -4.25
C LEU A 58 1.11 13.05 -4.84
N ALA A 59 0.16 13.72 -4.17
CA ALA A 59 -0.36 15.02 -4.62
C ALA A 59 0.75 16.07 -4.81
N ALA A 60 1.76 16.03 -3.94
CA ALA A 60 2.89 16.95 -3.98
C ALA A 60 3.82 16.74 -5.18
N VAL A 61 3.78 15.57 -5.83
CA VAL A 61 4.69 15.19 -6.92
C VAL A 61 3.99 14.92 -8.25
N VAL A 62 2.68 15.09 -8.35
CA VAL A 62 1.92 14.94 -9.61
C VAL A 62 1.51 16.31 -10.18
N GLY A 63 1.10 16.30 -11.46
CA GLY A 63 0.62 17.48 -12.17
C GLY A 63 -0.77 17.97 -11.73
N ALA A 64 -1.23 19.03 -12.37
CA ALA A 64 -2.42 19.77 -11.97
C ALA A 64 -3.74 18.98 -12.13
N GLY A 65 -3.78 17.96 -12.99
CA GLY A 65 -4.97 17.11 -13.19
C GLY A 65 -5.28 16.22 -11.98
N ALA A 66 -4.28 15.51 -11.47
CA ALA A 66 -4.44 14.60 -10.32
C ALA A 66 -4.40 15.31 -8.96
N ARG A 67 -3.60 16.39 -8.82
CA ARG A 67 -3.29 16.98 -7.51
C ARG A 67 -4.53 17.35 -6.68
N PRO A 68 -5.52 18.11 -7.17
CA PRO A 68 -6.66 18.53 -6.35
C PRO A 68 -7.47 17.35 -5.79
N ARG A 69 -7.57 16.26 -6.56
CA ARG A 69 -8.32 15.06 -6.15
C ARG A 69 -7.56 14.27 -5.08
N LEU A 70 -6.25 14.15 -5.22
CA LEU A 70 -5.38 13.51 -4.21
C LEU A 70 -5.29 14.34 -2.93
N GLU A 71 -5.23 15.67 -3.03
CA GLU A 71 -5.28 16.57 -1.86
C GLU A 71 -6.61 16.44 -1.12
N ALA A 72 -7.74 16.52 -1.85
CA ALA A 72 -9.07 16.38 -1.29
C ALA A 72 -9.24 15.01 -0.59
N TRP A 73 -8.82 13.92 -1.23
CA TRP A 73 -8.92 12.59 -0.63
C TRP A 73 -7.92 12.38 0.51
N GLY A 74 -6.71 12.91 0.39
CA GLY A 74 -5.66 12.83 1.40
C GLY A 74 -5.91 13.71 2.63
N SER A 75 -6.84 14.65 2.57
CA SER A 75 -7.27 15.45 3.72
C SER A 75 -7.82 14.56 4.84
N THR A 76 -7.57 14.93 6.09
CA THR A 76 -8.19 14.29 7.25
C THR A 76 -9.64 14.80 7.32
N PRO A 77 -10.66 13.93 7.47
CA PRO A 77 -12.03 14.41 7.69
C PRO A 77 -12.07 15.37 8.89
N GLU A 78 -12.78 16.49 8.74
CA GLU A 78 -12.94 17.51 9.79
C GLU A 78 -13.70 16.99 11.02
N ASP A 79 -14.42 15.88 10.89
CA ASP A 79 -15.22 15.26 11.95
C ASP A 79 -14.54 13.98 12.51
N PRO A 80 -14.05 14.01 13.76
CA PRO A 80 -13.55 12.83 14.47
C PRO A 80 -14.60 11.72 14.62
N ASP A 81 -15.90 12.04 14.68
CA ASP A 81 -16.99 11.07 14.85
C ASP A 81 -17.36 10.36 13.54
N ALA A 82 -16.96 10.89 12.38
CA ALA A 82 -17.03 10.18 11.12
C ALA A 82 -16.19 8.89 11.16
N ARG A 83 -15.09 8.88 11.94
CA ARG A 83 -14.20 7.71 12.12
C ARG A 83 -14.89 6.54 12.85
N ALA A 84 -15.93 6.81 13.63
CA ALA A 84 -16.64 5.81 14.45
C ALA A 84 -17.75 5.09 13.69
N ARG A 85 -18.12 5.55 12.49
CA ARG A 85 -19.19 4.93 11.70
C ARG A 85 -18.64 3.79 10.86
N LEU A 86 -18.46 2.63 11.49
CA LEU A 86 -18.63 1.35 10.81
C LEU A 86 -20.09 1.31 10.31
N THR A 87 -20.37 1.93 9.17
CA THR A 87 -21.67 1.82 8.53
C THR A 87 -21.79 0.42 7.96
N VAL A 88 -22.76 -0.33 8.48
CA VAL A 88 -23.19 -1.65 8.00
C VAL A 88 -23.53 -1.61 6.49
N ASP A 89 -23.83 -0.43 5.94
CA ASP A 89 -24.34 -0.29 4.56
C ASP A 89 -23.48 0.49 3.55
N GLY A 90 -22.25 0.90 3.87
CA GLY A 90 -21.24 1.26 2.86
C GLY A 90 -21.58 2.32 1.77
N ARG A 91 -22.66 3.12 1.89
CA ARG A 91 -23.04 4.15 0.90
C ARG A 91 -22.73 5.57 1.40
N VAL A 92 -22.14 6.40 0.55
CA VAL A 92 -21.87 7.83 0.79
C VAL A 92 -22.51 8.62 -0.36
N GLY A 93 -23.72 9.14 -0.14
CA GLY A 93 -24.43 10.02 -1.08
C GLY A 93 -24.98 9.35 -2.36
N PRO A 94 -25.87 10.04 -3.09
CA PRO A 94 -26.38 9.55 -4.37
C PRO A 94 -25.29 9.63 -5.46
N GLY A 95 -24.83 8.47 -5.93
CA GLY A 95 -23.98 8.36 -7.13
C GLY A 95 -22.47 8.17 -6.90
N GLN A 96 -21.97 8.18 -5.65
CA GLN A 96 -20.57 7.85 -5.33
C GLN A 96 -20.47 6.56 -4.52
N GLU A 97 -19.55 5.68 -4.92
CA GLU A 97 -19.20 4.51 -4.13
C GLU A 97 -18.27 4.90 -2.96
N LYS A 98 -18.44 4.29 -1.78
CA LYS A 98 -17.58 4.60 -0.63
C LYS A 98 -16.11 4.29 -0.95
N GLY A 99 -15.23 5.25 -0.69
CA GLY A 99 -13.81 5.12 -0.97
C GLY A 99 -13.47 5.21 -2.47
N GLU A 100 -14.33 5.83 -3.28
CA GLU A 100 -14.06 6.12 -4.68
C GLU A 100 -13.08 7.29 -4.87
N LEU A 101 -12.14 7.13 -5.79
CA LEU A 101 -11.19 8.16 -6.18
C LEU A 101 -10.81 8.00 -7.65
N VAL A 102 -10.91 9.08 -8.41
CA VAL A 102 -10.49 9.14 -9.82
C VAL A 102 -9.23 9.99 -9.91
N ILE A 103 -8.20 9.50 -10.60
CA ILE A 103 -6.88 10.13 -10.68
C ILE A 103 -6.46 10.20 -12.15
N GLU A 104 -6.11 11.39 -12.62
CA GLU A 104 -5.59 11.62 -13.97
C GLU A 104 -4.06 11.60 -13.92
N GLY A 105 -3.47 10.46 -14.29
CA GLY A 105 -2.03 10.28 -14.31
C GLY A 105 -1.40 10.76 -15.63
N GLU A 106 -0.20 11.33 -15.55
CA GLU A 106 0.56 11.85 -16.69
C GLU A 106 1.71 10.92 -17.11
N GLY A 107 1.85 9.77 -16.43
CA GLY A 107 2.97 8.84 -16.56
C GLY A 107 4.08 9.09 -15.53
N ARG A 108 4.88 8.06 -15.23
CA ARG A 108 5.91 8.12 -14.18
C ARG A 108 7.03 9.13 -14.44
N ASP A 109 7.29 9.43 -15.71
CA ASP A 109 8.36 10.34 -16.11
C ASP A 109 7.91 11.81 -16.00
N GLN A 110 6.64 12.07 -15.69
CA GLN A 110 6.02 13.40 -15.56
C GLN A 110 5.76 13.79 -14.10
N LEU A 111 6.47 13.17 -13.15
CA LEU A 111 6.44 13.64 -11.77
C LEU A 111 7.14 15.00 -11.65
N HIS A 112 6.78 15.77 -10.62
CA HIS A 112 7.30 17.11 -10.38
C HIS A 112 7.98 17.22 -9.01
N GLU A 113 8.97 18.10 -8.92
CA GLU A 113 9.63 18.44 -7.68
C GLU A 113 8.62 19.03 -6.67
N PRO A 114 8.54 18.47 -5.45
CA PRO A 114 7.63 18.98 -4.44
C PRO A 114 8.16 20.30 -3.84
N ARG A 115 7.27 21.20 -3.46
CA ARG A 115 7.63 22.49 -2.83
C ARG A 115 8.20 22.37 -1.41
N GLY A 116 8.07 21.20 -0.80
CA GLY A 116 8.43 20.96 0.59
C GLY A 116 8.57 19.46 0.88
N PRO A 117 8.84 19.08 2.13
CA PRO A 117 9.02 17.69 2.49
C PRO A 117 7.73 16.88 2.32
N LEU A 118 7.88 15.61 1.93
CA LEU A 118 6.80 14.64 1.83
C LEU A 118 6.55 14.00 3.20
N ASP A 119 5.50 14.44 3.87
CA ASP A 119 5.11 13.92 5.19
C ASP A 119 4.35 12.59 5.09
N CYS A 120 5.05 11.51 5.44
CA CYS A 120 4.52 10.16 5.42
C CYS A 120 3.67 9.84 6.67
N GLY A 121 3.59 10.73 7.66
CA GLY A 121 2.96 10.48 8.96
C GLY A 121 3.59 9.28 9.66
N ASN A 122 2.76 8.32 10.12
CA ASN A 122 3.24 7.06 10.71
C ASN A 122 3.53 5.94 9.67
N SER A 123 3.28 6.20 8.38
CA SER A 123 3.22 5.15 7.38
C SER A 123 4.60 4.80 6.81
N GLY A 124 5.20 3.76 7.41
CA GLY A 124 6.41 3.15 6.85
C GLY A 124 6.20 2.55 5.45
N THR A 125 4.98 2.12 5.11
CA THR A 125 4.67 1.65 3.75
C THR A 125 4.72 2.80 2.74
N THR A 126 4.13 3.95 3.09
CA THR A 126 4.17 5.16 2.25
C THR A 126 5.62 5.55 1.97
N MET A 127 6.42 5.74 3.03
CA MET A 127 7.81 6.19 2.88
C MET A 127 8.65 5.23 2.03
N ARG A 128 8.63 3.93 2.34
CA ARG A 128 9.46 2.93 1.65
C ARG A 128 9.06 2.75 0.18
N LEU A 129 7.77 2.68 -0.12
CA LEU A 129 7.33 2.53 -1.51
C LEU A 129 7.60 3.80 -2.32
N LEU A 130 7.39 4.98 -1.73
CA LEU A 130 7.70 6.25 -2.41
C LEU A 130 9.20 6.46 -2.61
N MET A 131 10.08 5.99 -1.73
CA MET A 131 11.52 5.97 -2.02
C MET A 131 11.82 5.24 -3.34
N GLY A 132 11.15 4.12 -3.61
CA GLY A 132 11.29 3.38 -4.86
C GLY A 132 10.78 4.13 -6.09
N VAL A 133 9.64 4.80 -5.97
CA VAL A 133 9.08 5.63 -7.06
C VAL A 133 9.98 6.83 -7.35
N LEU A 134 10.38 7.56 -6.31
CA LEU A 134 11.12 8.82 -6.41
C LEU A 134 12.59 8.61 -6.77
N ALA A 135 13.13 7.40 -6.60
CA ALA A 135 14.49 7.06 -7.04
C ALA A 135 14.72 7.28 -8.55
N ALA A 136 13.65 7.23 -9.36
CA ALA A 136 13.72 7.49 -10.79
C ALA A 136 13.46 8.97 -11.17
N SER A 137 13.01 9.80 -10.23
CA SER A 137 12.62 11.19 -10.49
C SER A 137 13.85 12.11 -10.59
N PRO A 138 13.96 12.99 -11.61
CA PRO A 138 15.16 13.80 -11.84
C PRO A 138 15.25 15.04 -10.94
N PHE A 139 14.84 14.94 -9.68
CA PHE A 139 14.80 16.03 -8.71
C PHE A 139 14.93 15.52 -7.27
N PRO A 140 15.33 16.37 -6.31
CA PRO A 140 15.41 15.99 -4.91
C PRO A 140 14.04 15.91 -4.23
N CYS A 141 13.90 14.95 -3.33
CA CYS A 141 12.75 14.77 -2.46
C CYS A 141 13.20 14.47 -1.04
N ARG A 142 12.68 15.21 -0.06
CA ARG A 142 12.88 14.91 1.37
C ARG A 142 11.64 14.27 1.95
N LEU A 143 11.74 13.03 2.44
CA LEU A 143 10.66 12.30 3.10
C LEU A 143 10.82 12.39 4.62
N ILE A 144 9.73 12.73 5.31
CA ILE A 144 9.68 12.84 6.78
C ILE A 144 8.55 11.99 7.34
N GLY A 145 8.52 11.84 8.67
CA GLY A 145 7.47 11.14 9.38
C GLY A 145 7.33 11.64 10.81
N ASP A 146 6.36 11.10 11.53
CA ASP A 146 6.22 11.33 12.97
C ASP A 146 7.36 10.66 13.77
N GLU A 147 7.36 10.88 15.10
CA GLU A 147 8.36 10.32 16.01
C GLU A 147 8.49 8.78 15.91
N SER A 148 7.36 8.08 15.74
CA SER A 148 7.36 6.62 15.64
C SER A 148 7.91 6.13 14.30
N LEU A 149 7.66 6.84 13.19
CA LEU A 149 8.28 6.55 11.90
C LEU A 149 9.77 6.94 11.90
N GLY A 150 10.15 8.00 12.59
CA GLY A 150 11.53 8.48 12.74
C GLY A 150 12.48 7.42 13.32
N GLY A 151 12.00 6.51 14.17
CA GLY A 151 12.81 5.40 14.67
C GLY A 151 12.95 4.20 13.71
N ARG A 152 12.26 4.18 12.56
CA ARG A 152 12.23 2.98 11.70
C ARG A 152 13.42 2.93 10.76
N PRO A 153 14.04 1.76 10.54
CA PRO A 153 15.20 1.66 9.64
C PRO A 153 14.80 1.83 8.18
N MET A 154 15.59 2.61 7.44
CA MET A 154 15.41 2.91 6.02
C MET A 154 16.53 2.37 5.12
N GLU A 155 17.68 1.99 5.69
CA GLU A 155 18.83 1.45 4.93
C GLU A 155 18.48 0.18 4.13
N ARG A 156 17.55 -0.63 4.63
CA ARG A 156 17.05 -1.81 3.92
C ARG A 156 16.43 -1.48 2.56
N VAL A 157 15.98 -0.24 2.34
CA VAL A 157 15.50 0.27 1.05
C VAL A 157 16.54 1.20 0.41
N ALA A 158 17.24 2.02 1.18
CA ALA A 158 18.22 2.96 0.64
C ALA A 158 19.39 2.23 -0.05
N VAL A 159 19.96 1.19 0.56
CA VAL A 159 21.07 0.40 -0.01
C VAL A 159 20.75 -0.14 -1.42
N PRO A 160 19.66 -0.89 -1.64
CA PRO A 160 19.37 -1.40 -2.97
C PRO A 160 19.10 -0.28 -3.99
N LEU A 161 18.43 0.82 -3.60
CA LEU A 161 18.21 1.96 -4.50
C LEU A 161 19.52 2.66 -4.89
N ARG A 162 20.48 2.78 -3.95
CA ARG A 162 21.85 3.26 -4.27
C ARG A 162 22.56 2.34 -5.26
N ALA A 163 22.42 1.03 -5.10
CA ALA A 163 22.99 0.07 -6.04
C ALA A 163 22.35 0.13 -7.44
N MET A 164 21.12 0.63 -7.56
CA MET A 164 20.46 0.92 -8.84
C MET A 164 20.88 2.27 -9.46
N GLY A 165 21.64 3.10 -8.74
CA GLY A 165 22.15 4.40 -9.21
C GLY A 165 21.48 5.64 -8.61
N ALA A 166 20.49 5.50 -7.72
CA ALA A 166 19.92 6.64 -7.01
C ALA A 166 20.88 7.18 -5.94
N SER A 167 20.83 8.48 -5.65
CA SER A 167 21.46 9.00 -4.43
C SER A 167 20.42 9.09 -3.31
N VAL A 168 20.61 8.30 -2.25
CA VAL A 168 19.69 8.25 -1.12
C VAL A 168 20.47 8.52 0.16
N HIS A 169 20.13 9.55 0.90
CA HIS A 169 20.74 9.87 2.19
C HIS A 169 19.72 9.65 3.31
N THR A 170 20.17 9.05 4.41
CA THR A 170 19.36 8.84 5.62
C THR A 170 20.09 9.44 6.80
N ASP A 171 19.36 9.83 7.84
CA ASP A 171 19.95 10.26 9.09
C ASP A 171 20.27 9.05 9.99
N HIS A 172 21.55 8.66 10.08
CA HIS A 172 22.00 7.48 10.82
C HIS A 172 21.21 6.19 10.54
N GLY A 173 20.70 6.03 9.32
CA GLY A 173 19.91 4.88 8.87
C GLY A 173 18.39 5.04 9.01
N HIS A 174 17.93 6.21 9.41
CA HIS A 174 16.55 6.55 9.76
C HIS A 174 16.03 7.77 8.97
N PRO A 175 14.71 8.06 9.01
CA PRO A 175 14.17 9.32 8.54
C PRO A 175 14.71 10.51 9.34
N PRO A 176 14.83 11.72 8.75
CA PRO A 176 14.44 12.08 7.39
C PRO A 176 15.28 11.37 6.32
N VAL A 177 14.66 11.10 5.16
CA VAL A 177 15.34 10.48 4.01
C VAL A 177 15.36 11.48 2.86
N GLU A 178 16.53 11.73 2.28
CA GLU A 178 16.69 12.55 1.09
C GLU A 178 16.95 11.64 -0.10
N VAL A 179 16.07 11.70 -1.10
CA VAL A 179 16.18 10.94 -2.34
C VAL A 179 16.45 11.92 -3.46
N HIS A 180 17.62 11.85 -4.06
CA HIS A 180 17.95 12.52 -5.31
C HIS A 180 17.95 11.45 -6.39
N GLY A 181 16.82 11.35 -7.08
CA GLY A 181 16.62 10.35 -8.12
C GLY A 181 17.29 10.71 -9.44
N GLY A 182 17.12 9.83 -10.42
CA GLY A 182 17.64 10.00 -11.77
C GLY A 182 17.58 8.72 -12.58
N PRO A 183 18.39 8.60 -13.65
CA PRO A 183 18.45 7.37 -14.43
C PRO A 183 18.89 6.18 -13.58
N LEU A 184 18.03 5.16 -13.49
CA LEU A 184 18.32 3.92 -12.78
C LEU A 184 18.75 2.82 -13.74
N ARG A 185 19.56 1.90 -13.24
CA ARG A 185 19.93 0.64 -13.90
C ARG A 185 19.35 -0.54 -13.14
N GLY A 186 18.89 -1.53 -13.90
CA GLY A 186 18.44 -2.80 -13.37
C GLY A 186 19.58 -3.49 -12.62
N ALA A 187 19.24 -4.14 -11.52
CA ALA A 187 20.20 -4.79 -10.65
C ALA A 187 19.61 -6.07 -10.04
N HIS A 188 20.50 -6.95 -9.59
CA HIS A 188 20.15 -8.15 -8.84
C HIS A 188 20.30 -7.88 -7.34
N HIS A 189 19.21 -8.06 -6.59
CA HIS A 189 19.16 -7.79 -5.16
C HIS A 189 18.79 -9.06 -4.39
N GLU A 190 19.68 -9.51 -3.51
CA GLU A 190 19.38 -10.56 -2.55
C GLU A 190 19.01 -9.91 -1.21
N LEU A 191 17.81 -10.19 -0.71
CA LEU A 191 17.36 -9.64 0.56
C LEU A 191 17.83 -10.52 1.71
N ALA A 192 18.45 -9.91 2.72
CA ALA A 192 18.87 -10.63 3.94
C ALA A 192 17.69 -11.16 4.76
N GLU A 193 16.54 -10.49 4.69
CA GLU A 193 15.32 -10.85 5.42
C GLU A 193 14.10 -10.78 4.49
N PRO A 194 13.07 -11.61 4.72
CA PRO A 194 11.85 -11.57 3.93
C PRO A 194 11.05 -10.29 4.24
N THR A 195 10.94 -9.37 3.25
CA THR A 195 10.15 -8.14 3.42
C THR A 195 9.51 -7.63 2.12
N ALA A 196 8.17 -7.69 2.09
CA ALA A 196 7.36 -7.22 0.97
C ALA A 196 7.48 -5.71 0.71
N GLN A 197 7.86 -4.90 1.70
CA GLN A 197 8.01 -3.46 1.53
C GLN A 197 9.30 -3.12 0.77
N VAL A 198 10.41 -3.78 1.11
CA VAL A 198 11.68 -3.59 0.41
C VAL A 198 11.57 -4.12 -1.01
N LYS A 199 11.07 -5.36 -1.19
CA LYS A 199 10.77 -5.89 -2.52
C LYS A 199 9.88 -4.93 -3.32
N GLY A 200 8.78 -4.47 -2.73
CA GLY A 200 7.86 -3.56 -3.40
C GLY A 200 8.52 -2.26 -3.86
N ALA A 201 9.38 -1.66 -3.03
CA ALA A 201 10.14 -0.45 -3.39
C ALA A 201 11.11 -0.70 -4.56
N ILE A 202 11.86 -1.80 -4.51
CA ILE A 202 12.81 -2.16 -5.58
C ILE A 202 12.07 -2.47 -6.90
N LEU A 203 10.93 -3.16 -6.85
CA LEU A 203 10.15 -3.45 -8.05
C LEU A 203 9.56 -2.18 -8.66
N LEU A 204 9.09 -1.23 -7.84
CA LEU A 204 8.61 0.08 -8.31
C LEU A 204 9.73 0.93 -8.94
N ALA A 205 10.95 0.87 -8.38
CA ALA A 205 12.13 1.48 -9.00
C ALA A 205 12.51 0.75 -10.31
N GLY A 206 12.43 -0.58 -10.32
CA GLY A 206 12.84 -1.43 -11.43
C GLY A 206 11.99 -1.26 -12.69
N ILE A 207 10.70 -0.99 -12.55
CA ILE A 207 9.84 -0.66 -13.70
C ILE A 207 10.19 0.71 -14.33
N ALA A 208 11.02 1.54 -13.70
CA ALA A 208 11.56 2.78 -14.24
C ALA A 208 13.06 2.69 -14.62
N ALA A 209 13.73 1.58 -14.30
CA ALA A 209 15.15 1.36 -14.55
C ALA A 209 15.42 0.89 -15.99
N ASP A 210 16.60 1.16 -16.52
CA ASP A 210 17.10 0.53 -17.74
C ASP A 210 17.66 -0.87 -17.46
N GLY A 211 17.28 -1.87 -18.26
CA GLY A 211 17.55 -3.28 -18.00
C GLY A 211 16.57 -3.96 -17.03
N GLN A 212 16.90 -5.18 -16.63
CA GLN A 212 16.06 -6.01 -15.75
C GLN A 212 16.48 -5.82 -14.28
N THR A 213 15.51 -5.67 -13.39
CA THR A 213 15.71 -5.69 -11.94
C THR A 213 15.17 -6.99 -11.37
N THR A 214 15.95 -7.68 -10.56
CA THR A 214 15.58 -8.95 -9.93
C THR A 214 15.74 -8.84 -8.42
N VAL A 215 14.74 -9.33 -7.69
CA VAL A 215 14.74 -9.42 -6.23
C VAL A 215 14.63 -10.89 -5.84
N VAL A 216 15.57 -11.36 -5.02
CA VAL A 216 15.56 -12.70 -4.41
C VAL A 216 15.23 -12.55 -2.93
N GLU A 217 14.22 -13.27 -2.47
CA GLU A 217 13.80 -13.30 -1.07
C GLU A 217 14.08 -14.67 -0.43
N PRO A 218 14.55 -14.72 0.82
CA PRO A 218 14.84 -15.99 1.51
C PRO A 218 13.57 -16.76 1.88
N ALA A 219 12.42 -16.08 1.92
CA ALA A 219 11.11 -16.68 2.09
C ALA A 219 10.05 -15.83 1.38
N ARG A 220 8.99 -16.48 0.90
CA ARG A 220 7.90 -15.78 0.20
C ARG A 220 7.21 -14.78 1.13
N THR A 221 7.09 -13.55 0.66
CA THR A 221 6.31 -12.51 1.33
C THR A 221 5.03 -12.18 0.57
N ARG A 222 4.26 -11.21 1.09
CA ARG A 222 3.07 -10.68 0.41
C ARG A 222 3.45 -10.26 -1.02
N ASP A 223 2.62 -10.64 -1.99
CA ASP A 223 2.90 -10.49 -3.44
C ASP A 223 2.03 -9.42 -4.13
N HIS A 224 1.51 -8.45 -3.35
CA HIS A 224 0.57 -7.44 -3.86
C HIS A 224 1.18 -6.53 -4.93
N THR A 225 2.48 -6.23 -4.88
CA THR A 225 3.14 -5.40 -5.91
C THR A 225 3.19 -6.16 -7.22
N GLU A 226 3.60 -7.42 -7.15
CA GLU A 226 3.77 -8.32 -8.29
C GLU A 226 2.44 -8.57 -8.99
N ARG A 227 1.37 -8.85 -8.21
CA ARG A 227 0.02 -9.03 -8.75
C ARG A 227 -0.49 -7.76 -9.42
N ALA A 228 -0.28 -6.61 -8.80
CA ALA A 228 -0.71 -5.33 -9.37
C ALA A 228 0.01 -5.04 -10.68
N LEU A 229 1.34 -5.18 -10.71
CA LEU A 229 2.14 -4.98 -11.91
C LEU A 229 1.76 -5.96 -13.03
N ARG A 230 1.59 -7.25 -12.72
CA ARG A 230 1.12 -8.26 -13.68
C ARG A 230 -0.25 -7.91 -14.25
N ARG A 231 -1.21 -7.51 -13.41
CA ARG A 231 -2.56 -7.10 -13.85
C ARG A 231 -2.50 -5.92 -14.82
N LEU A 232 -1.56 -5.00 -14.63
CA LEU A 232 -1.39 -3.84 -15.50
C LEU A 232 -0.59 -4.15 -16.77
N GLY A 233 -0.08 -5.38 -16.94
CA GLY A 233 0.67 -5.79 -18.14
C GLY A 233 2.19 -5.66 -18.04
N ALA A 234 2.74 -5.43 -16.84
CA ALA A 234 4.18 -5.38 -16.67
C ALA A 234 4.83 -6.75 -16.96
N PRO A 235 6.04 -6.80 -17.58
CA PRO A 235 6.81 -8.02 -17.74
C PRO A 235 7.39 -8.45 -16.39
N VAL A 236 6.61 -9.21 -15.62
CA VAL A 236 7.02 -9.75 -14.32
C VAL A 236 7.43 -11.20 -14.47
N GLY A 237 8.72 -11.48 -14.27
CA GLY A 237 9.23 -12.84 -14.14
C GLY A 237 9.08 -13.35 -12.71
N GLN A 238 8.83 -14.65 -12.55
CA GLN A 238 8.80 -15.29 -11.23
C GLN A 238 9.59 -16.60 -11.30
N GLY A 239 10.62 -16.69 -10.47
CA GLY A 239 11.45 -17.88 -10.30
C GLY A 239 11.29 -18.47 -8.90
N ASP A 240 12.13 -19.46 -8.58
CA ASP A 240 12.16 -20.00 -7.22
C ASP A 240 12.81 -18.98 -6.28
N GLY A 241 12.03 -18.46 -5.33
CA GLY A 241 12.45 -17.40 -4.41
C GLY A 241 12.73 -16.03 -5.06
N SER A 242 12.49 -15.84 -6.36
CA SER A 242 12.84 -14.61 -7.07
C SER A 242 11.69 -14.00 -7.88
N VAL A 243 11.72 -12.68 -8.01
CA VAL A 243 10.81 -11.87 -8.84
C VAL A 243 11.63 -10.89 -9.65
N SER A 244 11.36 -10.79 -10.94
CA SER A 244 12.02 -9.83 -11.82
C SER A 244 11.02 -8.93 -12.54
N VAL A 245 11.43 -7.69 -12.82
CA VAL A 245 10.69 -6.71 -13.61
C VAL A 245 11.63 -6.05 -14.62
N SER A 246 11.07 -5.52 -15.70
CA SER A 246 11.78 -4.65 -16.64
C SER A 246 11.05 -3.33 -16.79
N ARG A 247 11.70 -2.34 -17.40
CA ARG A 247 11.10 -1.03 -17.71
C ARG A 247 9.71 -1.20 -18.29
N PHE A 248 8.72 -0.52 -17.70
CA PHE A 248 7.34 -0.68 -18.09
C PHE A 248 6.49 0.50 -17.66
N GLN A 249 5.83 1.19 -18.59
CA GLN A 249 4.79 2.19 -18.29
C GLN A 249 3.42 1.57 -18.50
N HIS A 250 2.49 1.80 -17.57
CA HIS A 250 1.11 1.35 -17.68
C HIS A 250 0.18 2.50 -18.10
N GLU A 251 -0.87 2.14 -18.81
CA GLU A 251 -2.03 3.00 -19.07
C GLU A 251 -2.97 3.02 -17.86
N SER A 252 -4.00 3.84 -17.93
CA SER A 252 -5.00 3.95 -16.88
C SER A 252 -5.83 2.68 -16.70
N PHE A 253 -6.43 2.54 -15.51
CA PHE A 253 -7.13 1.33 -15.13
C PHE A 253 -8.24 1.58 -14.12
N GLU A 254 -9.11 0.57 -13.97
CA GLU A 254 -10.07 0.50 -12.87
C GLU A 254 -9.68 -0.61 -11.89
N ALA A 255 -9.74 -0.30 -10.60
CA ALA A 255 -9.43 -1.25 -9.54
C ALA A 255 -10.31 -1.08 -8.31
N GLU A 256 -10.82 -2.20 -7.81
CA GLU A 256 -11.45 -2.31 -6.50
C GLU A 256 -10.43 -2.79 -5.46
N VAL A 257 -10.45 -2.15 -4.29
CA VAL A 257 -9.71 -2.61 -3.11
C VAL A 257 -10.62 -3.57 -2.33
N PRO A 258 -10.29 -4.87 -2.24
CA PRO A 258 -11.08 -5.80 -1.45
C PRO A 258 -10.92 -5.51 0.05
N GLY A 259 -11.84 -6.02 0.86
CA GLY A 259 -11.78 -5.93 2.32
C GLY A 259 -10.48 -6.50 2.90
N ASP A 260 -9.90 -5.83 3.89
CA ASP A 260 -8.63 -6.23 4.50
C ASP A 260 -8.80 -7.49 5.34
N VAL A 261 -8.16 -8.56 4.92
CA VAL A 261 -8.16 -9.82 5.67
C VAL A 261 -7.52 -9.67 7.06
N SER A 262 -6.60 -8.70 7.25
CA SER A 262 -6.05 -8.41 8.58
C SER A 262 -7.08 -7.75 9.52
N SER A 263 -8.04 -6.99 8.98
CA SER A 263 -9.17 -6.49 9.76
C SER A 263 -10.19 -7.61 10.01
N ALA A 264 -10.45 -8.44 9.00
CA ALA A 264 -11.35 -9.59 9.11
C ALA A 264 -10.88 -10.60 10.19
N ALA A 265 -9.57 -10.80 10.35
CA ALA A 265 -9.01 -11.72 11.34
C ALA A 265 -9.50 -11.47 12.78
N PHE A 266 -9.75 -10.20 13.18
CA PHE A 266 -10.30 -9.88 14.50
C PHE A 266 -11.74 -10.37 14.65
N LEU A 267 -12.57 -10.19 13.62
CA LEU A 267 -13.96 -10.64 13.63
C LEU A 267 -14.05 -12.17 13.57
N VAL A 268 -13.19 -12.81 12.76
CA VAL A 268 -13.07 -14.27 12.70
C VAL A 268 -12.67 -14.83 14.07
N ALA A 269 -11.68 -14.23 14.74
CA ALA A 269 -11.28 -14.65 16.08
C ALA A 269 -12.41 -14.47 17.11
N ALA A 270 -13.16 -13.37 17.03
CA ALA A 270 -14.30 -13.14 17.93
C ALA A 270 -15.43 -14.16 17.70
N ALA A 271 -15.78 -14.47 16.45
CA ALA A 271 -16.75 -15.51 16.12
C ALA A 271 -16.30 -16.88 16.64
N ALA A 272 -15.04 -17.27 16.37
CA ALA A 272 -14.48 -18.52 16.83
C ALA A 272 -14.48 -18.67 18.37
N LEU A 273 -14.07 -17.62 19.09
CA LEU A 273 -14.00 -17.63 20.56
C LEU A 273 -15.37 -17.60 21.24
N THR A 274 -16.39 -17.06 20.57
CA THR A 274 -17.74 -16.96 21.13
C THR A 274 -18.69 -18.04 20.63
N GLY A 275 -18.20 -18.97 19.80
CA GLY A 275 -19.00 -20.06 19.23
C GLY A 275 -20.06 -19.59 18.23
N GLY A 276 -19.85 -18.44 17.59
CA GLY A 276 -20.79 -17.86 16.64
C GLY A 276 -20.44 -18.15 15.17
N GLU A 277 -21.37 -17.82 14.27
CA GLU A 277 -21.26 -18.01 12.83
C GLU A 277 -21.31 -16.66 12.11
N LEU A 278 -20.23 -16.28 11.42
CA LEU A 278 -20.06 -14.97 10.80
C LEU A 278 -19.65 -15.08 9.34
N THR A 279 -20.40 -14.44 8.45
CA THR A 279 -20.03 -14.25 7.04
C THR A 279 -19.41 -12.86 6.85
N ILE A 280 -18.18 -12.78 6.32
CA ILE A 280 -17.53 -11.50 6.01
C ILE A 280 -17.45 -11.33 4.50
N ARG A 281 -18.19 -10.35 3.96
CA ARG A 281 -18.34 -10.15 2.51
C ARG A 281 -17.13 -9.41 1.92
N ARG A 282 -16.80 -9.76 0.66
CA ARG A 282 -15.78 -9.10 -0.19
C ARG A 282 -14.38 -8.99 0.43
N VAL A 283 -13.94 -9.98 1.20
CA VAL A 283 -12.60 -10.01 1.80
C VAL A 283 -11.55 -10.47 0.80
N GLY A 284 -10.37 -9.85 0.80
CA GLY A 284 -9.26 -10.25 -0.04
C GLY A 284 -8.61 -11.56 0.42
N LEU A 285 -8.81 -12.65 -0.33
CA LEU A 285 -8.30 -13.98 -0.01
C LEU A 285 -6.94 -14.29 -0.67
N ASN A 286 -6.05 -13.30 -0.76
CA ASN A 286 -4.71 -13.53 -1.32
C ASN A 286 -4.00 -14.64 -0.50
N PRO A 287 -3.55 -15.76 -1.12
CA PRO A 287 -2.90 -16.87 -0.42
C PRO A 287 -1.69 -16.47 0.43
N THR A 288 -0.98 -15.39 0.06
CA THR A 288 0.15 -14.86 0.84
C THR A 288 -0.29 -14.08 2.09
N ARG A 289 -1.60 -13.96 2.34
CA ARG A 289 -2.22 -13.22 3.44
C ARG A 289 -3.16 -14.06 4.31
N THR A 290 -3.55 -15.24 3.87
CA THR A 290 -4.60 -16.06 4.51
C THR A 290 -4.07 -17.23 5.34
N HIS A 291 -2.77 -17.30 5.63
CA HIS A 291 -2.19 -18.41 6.40
C HIS A 291 -2.85 -18.65 7.77
N PHE A 292 -3.37 -17.59 8.40
CA PHE A 292 -4.09 -17.73 9.67
C PHE A 292 -5.36 -18.59 9.55
N LEU A 293 -5.99 -18.69 8.38
CA LEU A 293 -7.14 -19.59 8.16
C LEU A 293 -6.72 -21.06 8.28
N ALA A 294 -5.55 -21.42 7.74
CA ALA A 294 -5.00 -22.77 7.90
C ALA A 294 -4.60 -23.07 9.35
N VAL A 295 -4.19 -22.04 10.11
CA VAL A 295 -3.94 -22.18 11.56
C VAL A 295 -5.25 -22.42 12.31
N LEU A 296 -6.31 -21.68 11.97
CA LEU A 296 -7.64 -21.85 12.57
C LEU A 296 -8.24 -23.24 12.28
N ASP A 297 -8.10 -23.73 11.05
CA ASP A 297 -8.51 -25.08 10.67
C ASP A 297 -7.82 -26.15 11.53
N ARG A 298 -6.50 -26.03 11.73
CA ARG A 298 -5.74 -26.91 12.65
C ARG A 298 -6.18 -26.82 14.11
N MET A 299 -6.83 -25.72 14.51
CA MET A 299 -7.42 -25.53 15.83
C MET A 299 -8.87 -26.04 15.92
N GLY A 300 -9.41 -26.62 14.84
CA GLY A 300 -10.78 -27.14 14.77
C GLY A 300 -11.83 -26.08 14.44
N VAL A 301 -11.42 -24.90 13.98
CA VAL A 301 -12.34 -23.83 13.56
C VAL A 301 -12.67 -24.03 12.07
N GLY A 302 -13.93 -24.36 11.77
CA GLY A 302 -14.41 -24.46 10.40
C GLY A 302 -14.40 -23.09 9.71
N THR A 303 -13.80 -23.03 8.53
CA THR A 303 -13.87 -21.84 7.67
C THR A 303 -14.29 -22.26 6.26
N GLU A 304 -15.27 -21.57 5.70
CA GLU A 304 -15.72 -21.78 4.32
C GLU A 304 -15.36 -20.54 3.49
N GLN A 305 -14.82 -20.76 2.28
CA GLN A 305 -14.50 -19.70 1.33
C GLN A 305 -15.43 -19.83 0.12
N VAL A 306 -16.38 -18.90 0.02
CA VAL A 306 -17.26 -18.78 -1.15
C VAL A 306 -16.64 -17.75 -2.08
N VAL A 307 -16.11 -18.21 -3.23
CA VAL A 307 -15.42 -17.39 -4.25
C VAL A 307 -16.35 -17.12 -5.42
#